data_AF-A0A3D4BPV3-F1
#
_entry.id   AF-A0A3D4BPV3-F1
#
_cell.length_a   1.000
_cell.length_b   1.000
_cell.length_c   1.000
_cell.angle_alpha   90.00
_cell.angle_beta   90.00
_cell.angle_gamma   90.00
#
_symmetry.space_group_name_H-M   'P 1'
#
loop_
_entity.id
_entity.type
_entity.pdbx_description
1 polymer ?
#
loop_
_entity_poly.entity_id
_entity_poly.type
_entity_poly.pdbx_seq_one_letter_code
_entity_poly.pdbx_strand_id
1 'polypeptide(L)'
;YAHTPDALQNVLETIQKIRGGNETLFTIVGCGGDRDKGKRPEMAKIATEHSDQVIFTSDNPRTEDPETIIKEMEAGVEMHLSKKYLSITNRKEAIKTATRMARKGDIILIAGKGHEKYQEINGERFPFDDMQIAREFLTPTAN
;
A
#
# COMPACT_ATOMS: atom_id res chain seq x y z
N TYR A 1 -4.39 -8.11 3.95
CA TYR A 1 -5.58 -8.58 3.23
C TYR A 1 -6.62 -7.47 3.03
N ALA A 2 -6.65 -6.41 3.85
CA ALA A 2 -7.58 -5.30 3.63
C ALA A 2 -7.46 -4.74 2.20
N HIS A 3 -8.47 -5.02 1.36
CA HIS A 3 -8.50 -4.70 -0.07
C HIS A 3 -9.85 -4.07 -0.49
N THR A 4 -10.69 -3.76 0.49
CA THR A 4 -11.93 -3.00 0.36
C THR A 4 -11.84 -1.74 1.23
N PRO A 5 -12.57 -0.66 0.89
CA PRO A 5 -12.58 0.59 1.66
C PRO A 5 -12.80 0.35 3.16
N ASP A 6 -13.88 -0.32 3.52
CA ASP A 6 -14.22 -0.63 4.92
C ASP A 6 -13.12 -1.41 5.64
N ALA A 7 -12.54 -2.41 4.98
CA ALA A 7 -11.49 -3.22 5.60
C ALA A 7 -10.21 -2.41 5.84
N LEU A 8 -9.87 -1.52 4.90
CA LEU A 8 -8.71 -0.64 5.04
C LEU A 8 -8.93 0.38 6.17
N GLN A 9 -10.10 1.02 6.18
CA GLN A 9 -10.47 1.99 7.21
C GLN A 9 -10.42 1.35 8.60
N ASN A 10 -11.08 0.21 8.80
CA ASN A 10 -11.10 -0.48 10.09
C ASN A 10 -9.70 -0.82 10.61
N VAL A 11 -8.79 -1.27 9.74
CA VAL A 11 -7.41 -1.57 10.13
C VAL A 11 -6.66 -0.30 10.50
N LEU A 12 -6.76 0.76 9.69
CA LEU A 12 -6.07 2.02 9.95
C LEU A 12 -6.58 2.70 11.24
N GLU A 13 -7.89 2.72 11.46
CA GLU A 13 -8.47 3.23 12.71
C GLU A 13 -8.04 2.42 13.93
N THR A 14 -7.92 1.10 13.78
CA THR A 14 -7.40 0.24 14.85
C THR A 14 -5.94 0.59 15.15
N ILE A 15 -5.10 0.79 14.12
CA ILE A 15 -3.70 1.21 14.29
C ILE A 15 -3.62 2.59 14.97
N GLN A 16 -4.48 3.53 14.58
CA GLN A 16 -4.56 4.86 15.18
C GLN A 16 -4.92 4.80 16.68
N LYS A 17 -5.78 3.88 17.09
CA LYS A 17 -6.15 3.69 18.51
C LYS A 17 -5.04 3.08 19.37
N ILE A 18 -4.12 2.32 18.78
CA ILE A 18 -3.06 1.61 19.53
C ILE A 18 -1.71 2.34 19.52
N ARG A 19 -1.46 3.22 18.54
CA ARG A 19 -0.18 3.95 18.44
C ARG A 19 -0.10 5.08 19.47
N GLY A 20 1.11 5.38 19.95
CA GLY A 20 1.35 6.43 20.93
C GLY A 20 1.32 7.85 20.36
N GLY A 21 1.28 7.98 19.03
CA GLY A 21 1.23 9.27 18.31
C GLY A 21 2.61 9.83 17.95
N ASN A 22 3.69 9.19 18.38
CA ASN A 22 5.07 9.58 18.08
C ASN A 22 5.68 8.80 16.89
N GLU A 23 5.04 7.69 16.52
CA GLU A 23 5.40 6.84 15.39
C GLU A 23 4.95 7.50 14.08
N THR A 24 5.53 7.16 12.94
CA THR A 24 4.98 7.43 11.62
C THR A 24 4.23 6.20 11.11
N LEU A 25 2.99 6.35 10.64
CA LEU A 25 2.26 5.29 9.96
C LEU A 25 2.43 5.40 8.44
N PHE A 26 3.15 4.43 7.87
CA PHE A 26 3.27 4.21 6.44
C PHE A 26 2.23 3.19 5.97
N THR A 27 1.49 3.52 4.91
CA THR A 27 0.55 2.59 4.28
C THR A 27 0.92 2.36 2.82
N ILE A 28 1.25 1.11 2.48
CA ILE A 28 1.48 0.68 1.10
C ILE A 28 0.21 -0.02 0.62
N VAL A 29 -0.41 0.50 -0.42
CA VAL A 29 -1.70 -0.01 -0.91
C VAL A 29 -1.82 0.11 -2.43
N GLY A 30 -2.51 -0.86 -3.03
CA GLY A 30 -2.86 -0.86 -4.44
C GLY A 30 -4.28 -1.40 -4.62
N CYS A 31 -4.77 -1.36 -5.86
CA CYS A 31 -6.02 -1.97 -6.26
C CYS A 31 -5.80 -3.00 -7.37
N GLY A 32 -6.67 -4.01 -7.44
CA GLY A 32 -6.67 -4.97 -8.53
C GLY A 32 -7.28 -4.39 -9.81
N GLY A 33 -6.72 -4.76 -10.96
CA GLY A 33 -7.32 -4.54 -12.27
C GLY A 33 -8.43 -5.54 -12.59
N ASP A 34 -9.22 -5.27 -13.62
CA ASP A 34 -10.38 -6.02 -14.10
C ASP A 34 -11.42 -6.32 -12.99
N ARG A 35 -11.51 -5.40 -12.03
CA ARG A 35 -12.37 -5.50 -10.85
C ARG A 35 -13.04 -4.14 -10.61
N ASP A 36 -13.75 -4.04 -9.50
CA ASP A 36 -14.39 -2.81 -9.05
C ASP A 36 -13.42 -1.63 -9.05
N LYS A 37 -13.66 -0.70 -9.97
CA LYS A 37 -12.94 0.57 -10.11
C LYS A 37 -13.43 1.62 -9.12
N GLY A 38 -14.69 1.52 -8.68
CA GLY A 38 -15.32 2.51 -7.79
C GLY A 38 -14.59 2.66 -6.47
N LYS A 39 -14.03 1.56 -5.95
CA LYS A 39 -13.24 1.59 -4.71
C LYS A 39 -11.86 2.26 -4.83
N ARG A 40 -11.32 2.46 -6.02
CA ARG A 40 -9.94 2.97 -6.22
C ARG A 40 -9.74 4.34 -5.56
N PRO A 41 -10.52 5.37 -5.90
CA PRO A 41 -10.40 6.69 -5.25
C PRO A 41 -10.73 6.61 -3.76
N GLU A 42 -11.71 5.81 -3.36
CA GLU A 42 -12.11 5.68 -1.96
C GLU A 42 -11.01 5.06 -1.08
N MET A 43 -10.34 4.01 -1.56
CA MET A 43 -9.18 3.40 -0.91
C MET A 43 -8.04 4.40 -0.73
N ALA A 44 -7.79 5.23 -1.73
CA ALA A 44 -6.74 6.26 -1.68
C ALA A 44 -7.06 7.37 -0.68
N LYS A 45 -8.32 7.83 -0.68
CA LYS A 45 -8.83 8.79 0.30
C LYS A 45 -8.62 8.28 1.72
N ILE A 46 -9.14 7.10 2.02
CA ILE A 46 -9.03 6.47 3.35
C ILE A 46 -7.55 6.31 3.77
N ALA A 47 -6.69 5.83 2.85
CA ALA A 47 -5.28 5.67 3.16
C ALA A 47 -4.62 6.99 3.57
N THR A 48 -4.89 8.08 2.85
CA THR A 48 -4.27 9.39 3.07
C THR A 48 -4.85 10.17 4.25
N GLU A 49 -6.13 9.96 4.56
CA GLU A 49 -6.77 10.53 5.75
C GLU A 49 -6.24 9.89 7.03
N HIS A 50 -6.05 8.57 7.04
CA HIS A 50 -5.73 7.81 8.25
C HIS A 50 -4.25 7.41 8.40
N SER A 51 -3.37 7.79 7.45
CA SER A 51 -1.93 7.54 7.52
C SER A 51 -1.12 8.84 7.47
N ASP A 52 0.14 8.76 7.90
CA ASP A 52 1.08 9.89 7.83
C ASP A 52 1.78 9.93 6.46
N GLN A 53 2.09 8.77 5.90
CA GLN A 53 2.67 8.58 4.57
C GLN A 53 2.02 7.39 3.87
N VAL A 54 1.72 7.56 2.59
CA VAL A 54 1.06 6.55 1.76
C VAL A 54 1.91 6.27 0.52
N ILE A 55 2.01 5.02 0.12
CA ILE A 55 2.61 4.64 -1.16
C ILE A 55 1.58 3.87 -1.96
N PHE A 56 1.10 4.49 -3.04
CA PHE A 56 0.29 3.81 -4.03
C PHE A 56 1.17 2.95 -4.93
N THR A 57 0.76 1.71 -5.15
CA THR A 57 1.56 0.74 -5.88
C THR A 57 0.70 -0.28 -6.61
N SER A 58 1.31 -1.09 -7.48
CA SER A 58 0.63 -2.21 -8.12
C SER A 58 0.27 -3.30 -7.10
N ASP A 59 -0.86 -3.96 -7.31
CA ASP A 59 -1.27 -5.15 -6.56
C ASP A 59 -1.42 -6.34 -7.50
N ASN A 60 -2.60 -6.50 -8.12
CA ASN A 60 -2.88 -7.51 -9.14
C ASN A 60 -3.46 -6.77 -10.35
N PRO A 61 -2.63 -6.15 -11.20
CA PRO A 61 -3.12 -5.32 -12.30
C PRO A 61 -3.87 -6.11 -13.37
N ARG A 62 -3.69 -7.44 -13.43
CA ARG A 62 -4.35 -8.30 -14.43
C ARG A 62 -4.08 -7.76 -15.83
N THR A 63 -5.11 -7.46 -16.62
CA THR A 63 -4.95 -6.93 -17.97
C THR A 63 -4.93 -5.40 -18.03
N GLU A 64 -5.17 -4.71 -16.91
CA GLU A 64 -5.10 -3.24 -16.85
C GLU A 64 -3.66 -2.76 -16.68
N ASP A 65 -3.38 -1.57 -17.23
CA ASP A 65 -2.14 -0.85 -16.98
C ASP A 65 -2.09 -0.40 -15.49
N PRO A 66 -1.08 -0.81 -14.71
CA PRO A 66 -0.99 -0.45 -13.30
C PRO A 66 -0.86 1.05 -13.06
N GLU A 67 -0.25 1.81 -13.98
CA GLU A 67 -0.17 3.28 -13.87
C GLU A 67 -1.56 3.92 -13.97
N THR A 68 -2.42 3.37 -14.83
CA THR A 68 -3.82 3.79 -14.95
C THR A 68 -4.59 3.54 -13.65
N ILE A 69 -4.41 2.37 -13.02
CA ILE A 69 -5.05 2.06 -11.72
C ILE A 69 -4.60 3.07 -10.65
N ILE A 70 -3.30 3.37 -10.58
CA ILE A 70 -2.74 4.31 -9.61
C ILE A 70 -3.31 5.71 -9.83
N LYS A 71 -3.40 6.19 -11.08
CA LYS A 71 -4.03 7.49 -11.39
C LYS A 71 -5.50 7.55 -10.96
N GLU A 72 -6.26 6.47 -11.17
CA GLU A 72 -7.65 6.38 -10.71
C GLU A 72 -7.74 6.38 -9.16
N MET A 73 -6.75 5.82 -8.46
CA MET A 73 -6.64 5.93 -7.00
C MET A 73 -6.34 7.37 -6.58
N GLU A 74 -5.33 8.02 -7.17
CA GLU A 74 -4.92 9.40 -6.86
C GLU A 74 -6.07 10.41 -6.98
N ALA A 75 -7.02 10.18 -7.88
CA ALA A 75 -8.22 11.02 -8.04
C ALA A 75 -9.08 11.13 -6.77
N GLY A 76 -8.95 10.20 -5.82
CA GLY A 76 -9.63 10.26 -4.52
C GLY A 76 -8.89 11.04 -3.44
N VAL A 77 -7.64 11.45 -3.69
CA VAL A 77 -6.84 12.17 -2.69
C VAL A 77 -7.17 13.66 -2.73
N GLU A 78 -7.54 14.20 -1.56
CA GLU A 78 -7.79 15.62 -1.43
C GLU A 78 -6.52 16.45 -1.61
N MET A 79 -6.64 17.62 -2.26
CA MET A 79 -5.49 18.46 -2.63
C MET A 79 -4.58 18.80 -1.43
N HIS A 80 -5.16 19.03 -0.25
CA HIS A 80 -4.40 19.35 0.96
C HIS A 80 -3.60 18.16 1.52
N LEU A 81 -3.93 16.93 1.11
CA LEU A 81 -3.23 15.69 1.48
C LEU A 81 -2.23 15.23 0.40
N SER A 82 -2.09 15.97 -0.70
CA SER A 82 -1.21 15.60 -1.83
C SER A 82 0.26 15.36 -1.44
N LYS A 83 0.74 15.98 -0.37
CA LYS A 83 2.11 15.77 0.16
C LYS A 83 2.28 14.52 1.00
N LYS A 84 1.19 13.80 1.31
CA LYS A 84 1.21 12.58 2.13
C LYS A 84 1.40 11.31 1.32
N TYR A 85 1.40 11.36 -0.01
CA TYR A 85 1.54 10.15 -0.81
C TYR A 85 2.66 10.22 -1.83
N LEU A 86 3.14 9.03 -2.19
CA LEU A 86 4.03 8.76 -3.32
C LEU A 86 3.41 7.67 -4.18
N SER A 87 3.74 7.67 -5.46
CA SER A 87 3.31 6.63 -6.41
C SER A 87 4.52 5.87 -6.90
N ILE A 88 4.59 4.59 -6.57
CA ILE A 88 5.67 3.68 -6.94
C ILE A 88 5.05 2.39 -7.46
N THR A 89 4.96 2.26 -8.78
CA THR A 89 4.25 1.18 -9.46
C THR A 89 4.82 -0.20 -9.13
N ASN A 90 6.14 -0.33 -9.01
CA ASN A 90 6.75 -1.58 -8.60
C ASN A 90 6.54 -1.84 -7.10
N ARG A 91 5.76 -2.87 -6.77
CA ARG A 91 5.39 -3.22 -5.38
C ARG A 91 6.58 -3.54 -4.48
N LYS A 92 7.63 -4.18 -5.01
CA LYS A 92 8.86 -4.47 -4.25
C LYS A 92 9.59 -3.18 -3.90
N GLU A 93 9.72 -2.26 -4.86
CA GLU A 93 10.35 -0.96 -4.62
C GLU A 93 9.50 -0.06 -3.71
N ALA A 94 8.17 -0.15 -3.75
CA ALA A 94 7.28 0.53 -2.81
C ALA A 94 7.53 0.06 -1.36
N ILE A 95 7.58 -1.26 -1.15
CA ILE A 95 7.89 -1.86 0.16
C ILE A 95 9.28 -1.42 0.64
N LYS A 96 10.29 -1.55 -0.22
CA LYS A 96 11.66 -1.11 0.06
C LYS A 96 11.72 0.37 0.45
N THR A 97 10.99 1.22 -0.27
CA THR A 97 10.97 2.66 -0.02
C THR A 97 10.38 2.96 1.36
N ALA A 98 9.24 2.38 1.72
CA ALA A 98 8.69 2.53 3.06
C ALA A 98 9.67 2.04 4.14
N THR A 99 10.27 0.86 3.97
CA THR A 99 11.22 0.30 4.96
C THR A 99 12.47 1.15 5.14
N ARG A 100 12.91 1.87 4.11
CA ARG A 100 14.06 2.78 4.17
C ARG A 100 13.71 4.16 4.77
N MET A 101 12.48 4.61 4.58
CA MET A 101 11.99 5.87 5.16
C MET A 101 11.63 5.72 6.63
N ALA A 102 11.13 4.54 7.02
CA ALA A 102 10.73 4.24 8.38
C ALA A 102 11.93 4.23 9.35
N ARG A 103 11.66 4.73 10.55
CA ARG A 103 12.58 4.72 11.69
C ARG A 103 12.13 3.67 12.70
N LYS A 104 13.01 3.37 13.67
CA LYS A 104 12.65 2.50 14.79
C LYS A 104 11.43 3.06 15.52
N GLY A 105 10.39 2.26 15.63
CA GLY A 105 9.12 2.63 16.25
C GLY A 105 8.01 2.95 15.25
N ASP A 106 8.35 3.26 13.99
CA ASP A 106 7.35 3.50 12.95
C ASP A 106 6.59 2.22 12.60
N ILE A 107 5.39 2.40 12.02
CA ILE A 107 4.49 1.33 11.64
C ILE A 107 4.37 1.31 10.12
N ILE A 108 4.57 0.13 9.51
CA ILE A 108 4.37 -0.09 8.07
C ILE A 108 3.20 -1.06 7.89
N LEU A 109 2.10 -0.57 7.34
CA LEU A 109 0.98 -1.38 6.88
C LEU A 109 1.15 -1.71 5.39
N ILE A 110 1.20 -2.99 5.04
CA ILE A 110 1.14 -3.46 3.65
C ILE A 110 -0.25 -4.07 3.42
N ALA A 111 -1.11 -3.36 2.69
CA ALA A 111 -2.50 -3.73 2.44
C ALA A 111 -2.69 -4.33 1.02
N GLY A 112 -3.86 -4.92 0.76
CA GLY A 112 -4.15 -5.68 -0.47
C GLY A 112 -4.01 -7.18 -0.28
N LYS A 113 -2.82 -7.75 -0.56
CA LYS A 113 -2.58 -9.20 -0.73
C LYS A 113 -2.77 -10.07 0.52
N GLY A 114 -2.25 -9.66 1.68
CA GLY A 114 -2.27 -10.50 2.89
C GLY A 114 -1.47 -11.80 2.73
N HIS A 115 -2.16 -12.95 2.71
CA HIS A 115 -1.52 -14.27 2.55
C HIS A 115 -1.28 -14.68 1.09
N GLU A 116 -1.76 -13.90 0.11
CA GLU A 116 -1.47 -14.17 -1.30
C GLU A 116 0.03 -14.04 -1.59
N LYS A 117 0.60 -15.06 -2.24
CA LYS A 117 2.04 -15.19 -2.53
C LYS A 117 2.36 -14.99 -4.01
N TYR A 118 1.53 -14.22 -4.71
CA TYR A 118 1.70 -13.93 -6.12
C TYR A 118 1.22 -12.53 -6.51
N GLN A 119 1.67 -12.10 -7.67
CA GLN A 119 1.19 -10.91 -8.37
C GLN A 119 0.75 -11.33 -9.77
N GLU A 120 -0.51 -11.01 -10.12
CA GLU A 120 -1.12 -11.38 -11.39
C GLU A 120 -0.99 -10.26 -12.43
N ILE A 121 -0.33 -10.55 -13.55
CA ILE A 121 -0.08 -9.60 -14.65
C ILE A 121 -0.36 -10.33 -15.97
N ASN A 122 -1.27 -9.80 -16.79
CA ASN A 122 -1.69 -10.36 -18.08
C ASN A 122 -2.08 -11.85 -18.03
N GLY A 123 -2.76 -12.27 -16.96
CA GLY A 123 -3.21 -13.66 -16.76
C GLY A 123 -2.13 -14.60 -16.21
N GLU A 124 -0.89 -14.15 -16.05
CA GLU A 124 0.19 -14.91 -15.45
C GLU A 124 0.40 -14.53 -13.98
N ARG A 125 0.71 -15.55 -13.14
CA ARG A 125 0.96 -15.36 -11.71
C ARG A 125 2.45 -15.48 -11.42
N PHE A 126 3.05 -14.36 -11.04
CA PHE A 126 4.46 -14.28 -10.65
C PHE A 126 4.60 -14.45 -9.14
N PRO A 127 5.55 -15.25 -8.63
CA PRO A 127 5.82 -15.35 -7.20
C PRO A 127 6.11 -13.98 -6.58
N PHE A 128 5.33 -13.61 -5.56
CA PHE A 128 5.45 -12.33 -4.89
C PHE A 128 4.88 -12.40 -3.47
N ASP A 129 5.71 -12.23 -2.45
CA ASP A 129 5.29 -12.29 -1.04
C ASP A 129 5.67 -11.00 -0.31
N ASP A 130 4.66 -10.19 0.01
CA ASP A 130 4.80 -8.94 0.77
C ASP A 130 5.61 -9.13 2.06
N MET A 131 5.32 -10.20 2.82
CA MET A 131 5.96 -10.44 4.11
C MET A 131 7.41 -10.87 3.95
N GLN A 132 7.71 -11.70 2.94
CA GLN A 132 9.08 -12.09 2.63
C GLN A 132 9.91 -10.85 2.25
N ILE A 133 9.40 -10.04 1.33
CA ILE A 133 10.07 -8.83 0.84
C ILE A 133 10.28 -7.81 1.96
N ALA A 134 9.27 -7.60 2.82
CA ALA A 134 9.40 -6.71 3.97
C ALA A 134 10.50 -7.18 4.92
N ARG A 135 10.59 -8.49 5.20
CA ARG A 135 11.65 -9.07 6.04
C ARG A 135 13.03 -8.92 5.41
N GLU A 136 13.16 -9.11 4.10
CA GLU A 136 14.41 -8.90 3.37
C GLU A 136 14.96 -7.49 3.58
N PHE A 137 14.11 -6.47 3.58
CA PHE A 137 14.54 -5.07 3.74
C PHE A 137 14.61 -4.57 5.18
N LEU A 138 13.88 -5.18 6.10
CA LEU A 138 13.94 -4.83 7.53
C LEU A 138 15.11 -5.50 8.27
N THR A 139 15.60 -6.62 7.76
CA THR A 139 16.77 -7.28 8.35
C THR A 139 18.01 -6.50 7.91
N PRO A 140 18.83 -5.97 8.85
CA PRO A 140 20.11 -5.38 8.48
C PRO A 140 20.93 -6.44 7.75
N THR A 141 21.42 -6.12 6.54
CA THR A 141 22.47 -6.94 5.93
C THR A 141 23.61 -6.98 6.93
N ALA A 142 23.99 -8.16 7.40
CA ALA A 142 25.16 -8.31 8.24
C ALA A 142 26.36 -7.75 7.48
N ASN A 143 26.89 -6.62 7.96
CA ASN A 143 28.20 -6.09 7.59
C ASN A 143 29.15 -6.37 8.76
#